data_AF-A0A2G8L8P1-F1
#
_entry.id   AF-A0A2G8L8P1-F1
#
_cell.length_a   1.000
_cell.length_b   1.000
_cell.length_c   1.000
_cell.angle_alpha   90.00
_cell.angle_beta   90.00
_cell.angle_gamma   90.00
#
_symmetry.space_group_name_H-M   'P 1'
#
loop_
_entity.id
_entity.type
_entity.pdbx_description
1 polymer ?
#
loop_
_entity_poly.entity_id
_entity_poly.type
_entity_poly.pdbx_seq_one_letter_code
_entity_poly.pdbx_strand_id
1 'polypeptide(L)'
;MDPDWAKDTTLTAKCRMLLSGALHGKNTLFLSDNFKDLRRDVISKVRDDEVKRVLEADELILMFGASLLERLGALRRHVISQRMRQLARLLITFKLTNGETSLMELIDASRFDNVVVCVRGICGNAKQQTVAGVNMFTSPSYGLHIGHSLVKCSMLKRGRAIRLKNHAMKEEAVSFLELMEGQDWISKISSPALQSLKERRFNTVDGLPSTSDLQQLRSWTLEKFQRAQKRLIETPDEFQWKQLANSTFVLATTFNKRRSGEVARMSLSSYVKRPKWQELRNEEMKNALSPLELKIADRFDMVQLPGKRGRRVPLLLKPEWVEAMDLLVKLREKCAVHSKFFFGVPGKDSHINSWKV
;
A
#
# COMPACT_ATOMS: atom_id res chain seq x y z
N MET A 1 -23.50 -36.14 16.02
CA MET A 1 -22.09 -36.20 15.57
C MET A 1 -22.06 -35.61 14.18
N ASP A 2 -21.66 -34.35 14.08
CA ASP A 2 -21.52 -33.60 12.82
C ASP A 2 -20.12 -32.98 12.86
N PRO A 3 -19.23 -33.24 11.89
CA PRO A 3 -17.86 -32.73 11.96
C PRO A 3 -17.79 -31.31 11.37
N ASP A 4 -17.50 -30.34 12.24
CA ASP A 4 -17.40 -28.90 11.99
C ASP A 4 -16.05 -28.52 11.34
N TRP A 5 -15.71 -29.12 10.18
CA TRP A 5 -14.47 -28.81 9.44
C TRP A 5 -14.59 -27.58 8.53
N ALA A 6 -15.74 -26.90 8.49
CA ALA A 6 -16.00 -25.79 7.57
C ALA A 6 -15.61 -24.40 8.08
N LYS A 7 -14.93 -24.28 9.24
CA LYS A 7 -14.61 -22.97 9.84
C LYS A 7 -13.13 -22.66 10.06
N ASP A 8 -12.18 -23.36 9.43
CA ASP A 8 -10.79 -22.86 9.38
C ASP A 8 -10.62 -21.79 8.27
N THR A 9 -11.21 -20.63 8.55
CA THR A 9 -11.14 -19.43 7.70
C THR A 9 -9.72 -18.83 7.74
N THR A 10 -8.92 -19.19 8.73
CA THR A 10 -7.56 -18.70 8.99
C THR A 10 -6.52 -19.34 8.09
N LEU A 11 -6.56 -20.67 7.91
CA LEU A 11 -5.66 -21.39 7.01
C LEU A 11 -5.98 -21.04 5.55
N THR A 12 -7.28 -21.02 5.20
CA THR A 12 -7.75 -20.65 3.85
C THR A 12 -7.40 -19.20 3.49
N ALA A 13 -7.42 -18.28 4.46
CA ALA A 13 -6.99 -16.89 4.27
C ALA A 13 -5.46 -16.76 4.10
N LYS A 14 -4.66 -17.53 4.86
CA LYS A 14 -3.21 -17.61 4.70
C LYS A 14 -2.81 -18.16 3.32
N CYS A 15 -3.46 -19.23 2.87
CA CYS A 15 -3.21 -19.85 1.57
C CYS A 15 -3.65 -18.98 0.38
N ARG A 16 -4.81 -18.30 0.45
CA ARG A 16 -5.27 -17.40 -0.63
C ARG A 16 -4.37 -16.16 -0.83
N MET A 17 -3.73 -15.67 0.23
CA MET A 17 -2.75 -14.57 0.12
C MET A 17 -1.43 -14.99 -0.53
N LEU A 18 -1.00 -16.23 -0.30
CA LEU A 18 0.18 -16.81 -0.96
C LEU A 18 -0.11 -17.10 -2.45
N LEU A 19 -1.28 -17.66 -2.77
CA LEU A 19 -1.66 -18.05 -4.13
C LEU A 19 -1.96 -16.87 -5.08
N SER A 20 -2.53 -15.76 -4.58
CA SER A 20 -2.81 -14.59 -5.44
C SER A 20 -1.56 -13.96 -6.05
N GLY A 21 -0.38 -14.17 -5.44
CA GLY A 21 0.90 -13.70 -5.96
C GLY A 21 1.49 -14.57 -7.07
N ALA A 22 1.12 -15.85 -7.12
CA ALA A 22 1.67 -16.82 -8.07
C ALA A 22 1.09 -16.66 -9.49
N LEU A 23 -0.15 -16.18 -9.61
CA LEU A 23 -0.88 -16.10 -10.89
C LEU A 23 -0.41 -15.01 -11.86
N HIS A 24 0.53 -14.13 -11.47
CA HIS A 24 1.03 -13.05 -12.31
C HIS A 24 2.55 -13.07 -12.53
N GLY A 25 3.20 -14.22 -12.28
CA GLY A 25 4.61 -14.39 -12.62
C GLY A 25 4.79 -14.37 -14.13
N LYS A 26 5.13 -13.21 -14.70
CA LYS A 26 5.73 -13.17 -16.04
C LYS A 26 7.01 -13.99 -15.97
N ASN A 27 7.14 -14.97 -16.86
CA ASN A 27 8.40 -15.61 -17.16
C ASN A 27 9.41 -14.52 -17.54
N THR A 28 10.31 -14.14 -16.65
CA THR A 28 11.50 -13.38 -17.02
C THR A 28 12.64 -13.73 -16.07
N LEU A 29 13.73 -14.16 -16.70
CA LEU A 29 14.97 -14.59 -16.07
C LEU A 29 15.71 -13.40 -15.40
N PHE A 30 16.62 -13.76 -14.49
CA PHE A 30 17.68 -12.93 -13.88
C PHE A 30 17.28 -12.02 -12.70
N LEU A 31 17.13 -12.63 -11.51
CA LEU A 31 17.16 -11.92 -10.23
C LEU A 31 18.58 -11.44 -9.82
N SER A 32 19.64 -11.84 -10.55
CA SER A 32 21.02 -11.57 -10.15
C SER A 32 21.61 -10.24 -10.62
N ASP A 33 21.22 -9.61 -11.74
CA ASP A 33 22.13 -8.62 -12.35
C ASP A 33 21.55 -7.29 -12.84
N ASN A 34 20.49 -6.75 -12.22
CA ASN A 34 20.31 -5.29 -12.25
C ASN A 34 19.40 -4.80 -11.10
N PHE A 35 19.99 -4.58 -9.92
CA PHE A 35 19.36 -3.75 -8.89
C PHE A 35 19.19 -2.27 -9.34
N LYS A 36 19.46 -1.93 -10.60
CA LYS A 36 19.30 -0.60 -11.18
C LYS A 36 17.91 -0.02 -10.98
N ASP A 37 16.87 -0.78 -11.31
CA ASP A 37 15.49 -0.32 -11.13
C ASP A 37 15.14 -0.13 -9.66
N LEU A 38 15.59 -1.05 -8.79
CA LEU A 38 15.43 -0.93 -7.35
C LEU A 38 16.12 0.33 -6.80
N ARG A 39 17.36 0.58 -7.25
CA ARG A 39 18.14 1.76 -6.85
C ARG A 39 17.49 3.05 -7.33
N ARG A 40 17.09 3.12 -8.60
CA ARG A 40 16.44 4.30 -9.22
C ARG A 40 15.07 4.58 -8.62
N ASP A 41 14.23 3.57 -8.48
CA ASP A 41 12.81 3.78 -8.19
C ASP A 41 12.51 3.79 -6.69
N VAL A 42 13.29 3.07 -5.89
CA VAL A 42 13.09 2.89 -4.45
C VAL A 42 14.23 3.50 -3.62
N ILE A 43 15.47 3.00 -3.74
CA ILE A 43 16.55 3.31 -2.78
C ILE A 43 16.98 4.79 -2.86
N SER A 44 17.03 5.39 -4.05
CA SER A 44 17.35 6.81 -4.24
C SER A 44 16.42 7.77 -3.47
N LYS A 45 15.23 7.31 -3.11
CA LYS A 45 14.20 8.07 -2.40
C LYS A 45 14.09 7.67 -0.92
N VAL A 46 14.96 6.77 -0.44
CA VAL A 46 15.05 6.37 0.96
C VAL A 46 15.82 7.44 1.73
N ARG A 47 15.39 7.71 2.98
CA ARG A 47 16.11 8.60 3.90
C ARG A 47 17.56 8.13 4.06
N ASP A 48 18.48 9.07 3.91
CA ASP A 48 19.91 8.81 4.03
C ASP A 48 20.30 8.68 5.51
N ASP A 49 20.46 7.43 5.96
CA ASP A 49 20.83 7.09 7.33
C ASP A 49 21.53 5.73 7.38
N GLU A 50 21.99 5.32 8.57
CA GLU A 50 22.65 4.03 8.79
C GLU A 50 21.84 2.83 8.25
N VAL A 51 20.52 2.85 8.43
CA VAL A 51 19.64 1.79 7.95
C VAL A 51 19.69 1.68 6.42
N LYS A 52 19.82 2.79 5.70
CA LYS A 52 19.99 2.77 4.24
C LYS A 52 21.33 2.13 3.86
N ARG A 53 22.43 2.47 4.56
CA ARG A 53 23.75 1.88 4.30
C ARG A 53 23.74 0.36 4.44
N VAL A 54 23.16 -0.15 5.52
CA VAL A 54 23.03 -1.61 5.74
C VAL A 54 22.15 -2.27 4.67
N LEU A 55 21.05 -1.63 4.30
CA LEU A 55 20.17 -2.08 3.22
C LEU A 55 20.87 -2.13 1.85
N GLU A 56 21.79 -1.21 1.57
CA GLU A 56 22.52 -1.15 0.29
C GLU A 56 23.66 -2.15 0.21
N ALA A 57 24.19 -2.57 1.36
CA ALA A 57 25.28 -3.53 1.48
C ALA A 57 24.79 -4.99 1.53
N ASP A 58 23.58 -5.25 2.05
CA ASP A 58 23.09 -6.62 2.21
C ASP A 58 22.40 -7.17 0.95
N GLU A 59 22.97 -8.23 0.38
CA GLU A 59 22.51 -8.82 -0.87
C GLU A 59 21.08 -9.39 -0.78
N LEU A 60 20.72 -10.06 0.33
CA LEU A 60 19.41 -10.69 0.45
C LEU A 60 18.30 -9.65 0.67
N ILE A 61 18.60 -8.53 1.35
CA ILE A 61 17.70 -7.37 1.42
C ILE A 61 17.46 -6.77 0.03
N LEU A 62 18.50 -6.64 -0.80
CA LEU A 62 18.38 -6.16 -2.18
C LEU A 62 17.54 -7.11 -3.04
N MET A 63 17.78 -8.41 -2.98
CA MET A 63 16.96 -9.44 -3.66
C MET A 63 15.49 -9.37 -3.23
N PHE A 64 15.23 -9.21 -1.92
CA PHE A 64 13.89 -9.05 -1.39
C PHE A 64 13.22 -7.76 -1.91
N GLY A 65 13.95 -6.65 -1.92
CA GLY A 65 13.47 -5.38 -2.48
C GLY A 65 13.11 -5.48 -3.96
N ALA A 66 13.97 -6.12 -4.77
CA ALA A 66 13.75 -6.32 -6.19
C ALA A 66 12.50 -7.18 -6.46
N SER A 67 12.36 -8.30 -5.75
CA SER A 67 11.16 -9.16 -5.84
C SER A 67 9.88 -8.41 -5.44
N LEU A 68 9.94 -7.54 -4.43
CA LEU A 68 8.80 -6.70 -4.07
C LEU A 68 8.49 -5.64 -5.14
N LEU A 69 9.50 -5.04 -5.77
CA LEU A 69 9.32 -4.06 -6.83
C LEU A 69 8.64 -4.68 -8.05
N GLU A 70 9.10 -5.85 -8.48
CA GLU A 70 8.50 -6.60 -9.58
C GLU A 70 7.02 -6.90 -9.32
N ARG A 71 6.70 -7.37 -8.10
CA ARG A 71 5.34 -7.76 -7.73
C ARG A 71 4.41 -6.57 -7.45
N LEU A 72 4.93 -5.48 -6.88
CA LEU A 72 4.11 -4.36 -6.40
C LEU A 72 4.10 -3.14 -7.33
N GLY A 73 5.15 -2.97 -8.12
CA GLY A 73 5.41 -1.81 -8.97
C GLY A 73 5.93 -0.57 -8.21
N ALA A 74 6.58 0.34 -8.95
CA ALA A 74 7.23 1.54 -8.41
C ALA A 74 6.30 2.51 -7.66
N LEU A 75 4.98 2.48 -7.94
CA LEU A 75 3.99 3.28 -7.21
C LEU A 75 3.92 2.92 -5.72
N ARG A 76 4.28 1.68 -5.36
CA ARG A 76 4.29 1.18 -3.97
C ARG A 76 5.69 1.22 -3.34
N ARG A 77 6.62 2.02 -3.88
CA ARG A 77 7.99 2.18 -3.34
C ARG A 77 8.07 2.47 -1.84
N HIS A 78 7.10 3.20 -1.27
CA HIS A 78 7.07 3.50 0.16
C HIS A 78 6.87 2.23 1.00
N VAL A 79 6.02 1.30 0.54
CA VAL A 79 5.82 -0.01 1.17
C VAL A 79 7.08 -0.87 1.04
N ILE A 80 7.70 -0.85 -0.15
CA ILE A 80 8.91 -1.64 -0.44
C ILE A 80 10.06 -1.17 0.46
N SER A 81 10.37 0.14 0.42
CA SER A 81 11.41 0.75 1.25
C SER A 81 11.16 0.53 2.75
N GLN A 82 9.93 0.65 3.22
CA GLN A 82 9.60 0.39 4.63
C GLN A 82 9.96 -1.06 5.02
N ARG A 83 9.60 -2.05 4.20
CA ARG A 83 9.91 -3.46 4.49
C ARG A 83 11.40 -3.77 4.43
N MET A 84 12.11 -3.22 3.44
CA MET A 84 13.58 -3.36 3.37
C MET A 84 14.26 -2.72 4.58
N ARG A 85 13.80 -1.54 5.01
CA ARG A 85 14.32 -0.87 6.21
C ARG A 85 14.02 -1.63 7.50
N GLN A 86 12.89 -2.34 7.58
CA GLN A 86 12.61 -3.23 8.72
C GLN A 86 13.62 -4.37 8.78
N LEU A 87 13.93 -5.02 7.65
CA LEU A 87 14.99 -6.05 7.60
C LEU A 87 16.36 -5.49 8.00
N ALA A 88 16.73 -4.32 7.48
CA ALA A 88 18.00 -3.68 7.84
C ALA A 88 18.07 -3.31 9.34
N ARG A 89 16.97 -2.86 9.95
CA ARG A 89 16.89 -2.62 11.40
C ARG A 89 17.09 -3.90 12.21
N LEU A 90 16.44 -4.99 11.80
CA LEU A 90 16.66 -6.30 12.43
C LEU A 90 18.14 -6.70 12.35
N LEU A 91 18.76 -6.57 11.17
CA LEU A 91 20.15 -6.93 10.96
C LEU A 91 21.10 -6.08 11.81
N ILE A 92 20.88 -4.75 11.90
CA ILE A 92 21.63 -3.87 12.80
C ILE A 92 21.51 -4.34 14.26
N THR A 93 20.30 -4.56 14.75
CA THR A 93 20.08 -5.03 16.14
C THR A 93 20.75 -6.38 16.41
N PHE A 94 20.69 -7.30 15.44
CA PHE A 94 21.32 -8.60 15.55
C PHE A 94 22.84 -8.49 15.65
N LYS A 95 23.46 -7.65 14.80
CA LYS A 95 24.92 -7.43 14.79
C LYS A 95 25.46 -6.90 16.12
N LEU A 96 24.72 -6.01 16.76
CA LEU A 96 25.11 -5.43 18.06
C LEU A 96 25.24 -6.49 19.16
N THR A 97 24.52 -7.61 19.06
CA THR A 97 24.46 -8.63 20.12
C THR A 97 25.12 -9.95 19.75
N ASN A 98 25.34 -10.22 18.46
CA ASN A 98 25.77 -11.52 17.96
C ASN A 98 26.96 -11.47 16.99
N GLY A 99 27.55 -10.27 16.78
CA GLY A 99 28.67 -10.07 15.87
C GLY A 99 28.25 -9.81 14.42
N GLU A 100 29.24 -9.48 13.58
CA GLU A 100 29.02 -9.14 12.18
C GLU A 100 28.48 -10.33 11.39
N THR A 101 27.43 -10.11 10.59
CA THR A 101 26.78 -11.14 9.79
C THR A 101 25.97 -10.54 8.64
N SER A 102 25.68 -11.33 7.60
CA SER A 102 24.69 -10.98 6.57
C SER A 102 23.30 -11.49 6.91
N LEU A 103 22.25 -10.95 6.27
CA LEU A 103 20.90 -11.51 6.38
C LEU A 103 20.84 -12.95 5.84
N MET A 104 21.71 -13.29 4.88
CA MET A 104 21.82 -14.65 4.35
C MET A 104 22.26 -15.65 5.43
N GLU A 105 23.24 -15.28 6.24
CA GLU A 105 23.77 -16.08 7.36
C GLU A 105 22.85 -16.05 8.58
N LEU A 106 22.14 -14.93 8.82
CA LEU A 106 21.15 -14.80 9.89
C LEU A 106 20.01 -15.83 9.74
N ILE A 107 19.62 -16.15 8.50
CA ILE A 107 18.60 -17.15 8.19
C ILE A 107 19.20 -18.55 8.30
N ASP A 108 19.36 -18.99 9.54
CA ASP A 108 19.83 -20.32 9.91
C ASP A 108 19.12 -20.78 11.19
N ALA A 109 18.74 -22.06 11.27
CA ALA A 109 17.98 -22.59 12.39
C ALA A 109 18.69 -22.40 13.74
N SER A 110 20.03 -22.49 13.79
CA SER A 110 20.80 -22.28 15.03
C SER A 110 20.72 -20.85 15.56
N ARG A 111 20.35 -19.89 14.71
CA ARG A 111 20.24 -18.47 15.06
C ARG A 111 18.80 -18.03 15.38
N PHE A 112 17.83 -18.94 15.27
CA PHE A 112 16.41 -18.61 15.37
C PHE A 112 16.04 -17.91 16.69
N ASP A 113 16.48 -18.45 17.83
CA ASP A 113 16.15 -17.84 19.12
C ASP A 113 16.77 -16.45 19.28
N ASN A 114 17.99 -16.23 18.78
CA ASN A 114 18.63 -14.91 18.75
C ASN A 114 17.83 -13.91 17.89
N VAL A 115 17.29 -14.37 16.76
CA VAL A 115 16.39 -13.56 15.92
C VAL A 115 15.11 -13.20 16.69
N VAL A 116 14.50 -14.15 17.39
CA VAL A 116 13.31 -13.90 18.20
C VAL A 116 13.60 -12.87 19.30
N VAL A 117 14.71 -13.00 20.02
CA VAL A 117 15.14 -12.03 21.04
C VAL A 117 15.29 -10.62 20.44
N CYS A 118 15.99 -10.50 19.31
CA CYS A 118 16.16 -9.21 18.63
C CYS A 118 14.82 -8.60 18.20
N VAL A 119 13.92 -9.41 17.62
CA VAL A 119 12.61 -8.94 17.17
C VAL A 119 11.75 -8.51 18.36
N ARG A 120 11.77 -9.25 19.49
CA ARG A 120 11.08 -8.82 20.73
C ARG A 120 11.64 -7.51 21.25
N GLY A 121 12.97 -7.35 21.24
CA GLY A 121 13.63 -6.09 21.61
C GLY A 121 13.15 -4.90 20.78
N ILE A 122 13.07 -5.06 19.46
CA ILE A 122 12.59 -4.00 18.55
C ILE A 122 11.08 -3.74 18.72
N CYS A 123 10.30 -4.80 18.92
CA CYS A 123 8.88 -4.66 19.25
C CYS A 123 8.66 -3.94 20.58
N GLY A 124 9.64 -4.01 21.49
CA GLY A 124 9.67 -3.38 22.81
C GLY A 124 8.65 -4.00 23.77
N ASN A 125 8.91 -3.95 25.07
CA ASN A 125 7.92 -4.32 26.10
C ASN A 125 7.21 -3.06 26.59
N ALA A 126 5.90 -2.98 26.40
CA ALA A 126 5.09 -1.97 27.06
C ALA A 126 5.01 -2.30 28.55
N LYS A 127 4.91 -1.27 29.40
CA LYS A 127 4.67 -1.45 30.85
C LYS A 127 3.32 -2.12 31.14
N GLN A 128 2.41 -2.11 30.17
CA GLN A 128 1.07 -2.67 30.27
C GLN A 128 1.06 -4.13 29.83
N GLN A 129 0.27 -4.93 30.53
CA GLN A 129 -0.09 -6.28 30.12
C GLN A 129 -1.48 -6.28 29.51
N THR A 130 -1.73 -7.28 28.67
CA THR A 130 -3.06 -7.57 28.16
C THR A 130 -3.98 -8.05 29.28
N VAL A 131 -5.29 -8.07 29.03
CA VAL A 131 -6.27 -8.64 29.98
C VAL A 131 -5.94 -10.10 30.33
N ALA A 132 -5.31 -10.84 29.41
CA ALA A 132 -4.88 -12.22 29.62
C ALA A 132 -3.47 -12.35 30.27
N GLY A 133 -2.88 -11.26 30.77
CA GLY A 133 -1.57 -11.27 31.45
C GLY A 133 -0.35 -11.34 30.51
N VAL A 134 -0.53 -11.14 29.21
CA VAL A 134 0.58 -11.17 28.23
C VAL A 134 1.21 -9.78 28.14
N ASN A 135 2.54 -9.68 28.20
CA ASN A 135 3.22 -8.40 27.99
C ASN A 135 2.89 -7.82 26.61
N MET A 136 2.39 -6.58 26.57
CA MET A 136 2.10 -5.91 25.32
C MET A 136 3.38 -5.44 24.63
N PHE A 137 3.40 -5.47 23.29
CA PHE A 137 4.49 -4.86 22.53
C PHE A 137 4.25 -3.39 22.27
N THR A 138 5.26 -2.53 22.36
CA THR A 138 5.11 -1.10 22.01
C THR A 138 4.87 -0.92 20.51
N SER A 139 5.56 -1.70 19.67
CA SER A 139 5.49 -1.69 18.20
C SER A 139 5.04 -3.05 17.62
N PRO A 140 3.81 -3.52 17.92
CA PRO A 140 3.37 -4.88 17.58
C PRO A 140 3.32 -5.14 16.07
N SER A 141 2.99 -4.13 15.25
CA SER A 141 2.96 -4.28 13.80
C SER A 141 4.34 -4.61 13.21
N TYR A 142 5.43 -4.24 13.88
CA TYR A 142 6.78 -4.59 13.42
C TYR A 142 6.97 -6.11 13.40
N GLY A 143 6.63 -6.81 14.49
CA GLY A 143 6.73 -8.26 14.61
C GLY A 143 5.98 -9.01 13.50
N LEU A 144 4.78 -8.55 13.16
CA LEU A 144 3.99 -9.13 12.07
C LEU A 144 4.61 -8.86 10.68
N HIS A 145 5.13 -7.65 10.46
CA HIS A 145 5.71 -7.29 9.17
C HIS A 145 7.07 -7.97 8.94
N ILE A 146 7.91 -8.06 9.97
CA ILE A 146 9.23 -8.69 9.88
C ILE A 146 9.10 -10.19 9.71
N GLY A 147 8.17 -10.86 10.39
CA GLY A 147 7.94 -12.29 10.22
C GLY A 147 7.60 -12.66 8.78
N HIS A 148 6.66 -11.94 8.16
CA HIS A 148 6.36 -12.13 6.73
C HIS A 148 7.53 -11.82 5.79
N SER A 149 8.42 -10.91 6.19
CA SER A 149 9.59 -10.55 5.38
C SER A 149 10.67 -11.61 5.47
N LEU A 150 10.92 -12.15 6.67
CA LEU A 150 11.85 -13.26 6.92
C LEU A 150 11.43 -14.53 6.19
N VAL A 151 10.16 -14.94 6.26
CA VAL A 151 9.63 -16.08 5.48
C VAL A 151 9.96 -15.94 3.99
N LYS A 152 9.75 -14.76 3.41
CA LYS A 152 10.08 -14.50 2.00
C LYS A 152 11.58 -14.51 1.74
N CYS A 153 12.39 -13.99 2.66
CA CYS A 153 13.84 -14.04 2.55
C CYS A 153 14.34 -15.49 2.60
N SER A 154 13.77 -16.35 3.44
CA SER A 154 14.07 -17.80 3.47
C SER A 154 13.72 -18.46 2.14
N MET A 155 12.56 -18.14 1.56
CA MET A 155 12.18 -18.64 0.23
C MET A 155 13.15 -18.16 -0.88
N LEU A 156 13.62 -16.91 -0.80
CA LEU A 156 14.61 -16.37 -1.74
C LEU A 156 15.98 -17.05 -1.57
N LYS A 157 16.45 -17.23 -0.32
CA LYS A 157 17.67 -17.98 0.03
C LYS A 157 17.60 -19.40 -0.53
N ARG A 158 16.51 -20.13 -0.26
CA ARG A 158 16.25 -21.47 -0.81
C ARG A 158 16.28 -21.47 -2.35
N GLY A 159 15.60 -20.53 -2.99
CA GLY A 159 15.56 -20.43 -4.45
C GLY A 159 16.92 -20.15 -5.07
N ARG A 160 17.77 -19.38 -4.39
CA ARG A 160 19.16 -19.15 -4.80
C ARG A 160 20.02 -20.40 -4.61
N ALA A 161 19.92 -21.05 -3.45
CA ALA A 161 20.64 -22.28 -3.14
C ALA A 161 20.40 -23.39 -4.19
N ILE A 162 19.14 -23.58 -4.61
CA ILE A 162 18.77 -24.54 -5.66
C ILE A 162 19.47 -24.22 -6.98
N ARG A 163 19.47 -22.94 -7.41
CA ARG A 163 20.12 -22.52 -8.67
C ARG A 163 21.63 -22.72 -8.62
N LEU A 164 22.24 -22.52 -7.46
CA LEU A 164 23.66 -22.73 -7.22
C LEU A 164 24.03 -24.18 -6.90
N LYS A 165 23.04 -25.10 -6.85
CA LYS A 165 23.22 -26.49 -6.39
C LYS A 165 23.88 -26.59 -5.00
N ASN A 166 23.68 -25.59 -4.14
CA ASN A 166 24.20 -25.58 -2.78
C ASN A 166 23.18 -26.24 -1.84
N HIS A 167 23.44 -27.48 -1.44
CA HIS A 167 22.54 -28.27 -0.59
C HIS A 167 22.53 -27.78 0.87
N ALA A 168 23.67 -27.38 1.43
CA ALA A 168 23.75 -26.87 2.79
C ALA A 168 22.92 -25.59 2.95
N MET A 169 23.14 -24.60 2.08
CA MET A 169 22.38 -23.34 2.07
C MET A 169 20.87 -23.54 1.87
N LYS A 170 20.49 -24.58 1.10
CA LYS A 170 19.09 -24.95 0.91
C LYS A 170 18.50 -25.46 2.23
N GLU A 171 19.21 -26.33 2.93
CA GLU A 171 18.77 -26.90 4.21
C GLU A 171 18.61 -25.81 5.27
N GLU A 172 19.62 -24.97 5.47
CA GLU A 172 19.57 -23.82 6.39
C GLU A 172 18.30 -22.96 6.19
N ALA A 173 17.97 -22.68 4.93
CA ALA A 173 16.81 -21.88 4.56
C ALA A 173 15.47 -22.60 4.82
N VAL A 174 15.42 -23.91 4.61
CA VAL A 174 14.22 -24.73 4.84
C VAL A 174 13.98 -24.91 6.33
N SER A 175 14.99 -25.33 7.09
CA SER A 175 14.85 -25.53 8.55
C SER A 175 14.46 -24.22 9.25
N PHE A 176 15.05 -23.08 8.87
CA PHE A 176 14.64 -21.79 9.41
C PHE A 176 13.20 -21.42 9.02
N LEU A 177 12.78 -21.72 7.78
CA LEU A 177 11.42 -21.46 7.33
C LEU A 177 10.39 -22.26 8.14
N GLU A 178 10.68 -23.53 8.44
CA GLU A 178 9.82 -24.39 9.27
C GLU A 178 9.65 -23.81 10.67
N LEU A 179 10.71 -23.30 11.30
CA LEU A 179 10.63 -22.62 12.60
C LEU A 179 9.80 -21.32 12.54
N MET A 180 9.93 -20.55 11.45
CA MET A 180 9.13 -19.33 11.23
C MET A 180 7.65 -19.61 11.01
N GLU A 181 7.30 -20.73 10.39
CA GLU A 181 5.92 -21.16 10.13
C GLU A 181 5.31 -21.96 11.30
N GLY A 182 6.16 -22.45 12.21
CA GLY A 182 5.80 -23.24 13.38
C GLY A 182 5.29 -22.45 14.59
N GLN A 183 5.01 -23.19 15.66
CA GLN A 183 4.38 -22.66 16.88
C GLN A 183 5.27 -21.69 17.66
N ASP A 184 6.59 -21.81 17.55
CA ASP A 184 7.53 -20.94 18.26
C ASP A 184 7.42 -19.49 17.83
N TRP A 185 7.44 -19.22 16.51
CA TRP A 185 7.27 -17.86 16.02
C TRP A 185 5.87 -17.30 16.34
N ILE A 186 4.85 -18.14 16.22
CA ILE A 186 3.46 -17.76 16.49
C ILE A 186 3.29 -17.34 17.94
N SER A 187 3.70 -18.18 18.88
CA SER A 187 3.55 -17.94 20.32
C SER A 187 4.45 -16.81 20.82
N LYS A 188 5.71 -16.72 20.36
CA LYS A 188 6.67 -15.75 20.86
C LYS A 188 6.49 -14.34 20.25
N ILE A 189 5.97 -14.22 19.02
CA ILE A 189 5.88 -12.94 18.30
C ILE A 189 4.46 -12.64 17.82
N SER A 190 3.87 -13.51 16.99
CA SER A 190 2.69 -13.14 16.20
C SER A 190 1.43 -12.99 17.06
N SER A 191 1.17 -13.93 17.95
CA SER A 191 -0.01 -13.90 18.84
C SER A 191 0.03 -12.73 19.83
N PRO A 192 1.14 -12.47 20.57
CA PRO A 192 1.22 -11.29 21.44
C PRO A 192 1.09 -9.96 20.67
N ALA A 193 1.63 -9.88 19.46
CA ALA A 193 1.50 -8.69 18.61
C ALA A 193 0.04 -8.46 18.17
N LEU A 194 -0.67 -9.50 17.75
CA LEU A 194 -2.08 -9.40 17.36
C LEU A 194 -2.97 -9.05 18.55
N GLN A 195 -2.71 -9.62 19.73
CA GLN A 195 -3.44 -9.29 20.94
C GLN A 195 -3.23 -7.83 21.35
N SER A 196 -1.98 -7.36 21.34
CA SER A 196 -1.64 -5.96 21.61
C SER A 196 -2.39 -5.01 20.67
N LEU A 197 -2.47 -5.34 19.37
CA LEU A 197 -3.20 -4.53 18.39
C LEU A 197 -4.72 -4.54 18.62
N LYS A 198 -5.28 -5.71 18.93
CA LYS A 198 -6.72 -5.88 19.16
C LYS A 198 -7.18 -5.09 20.37
N GLU A 199 -6.46 -5.21 21.49
CA GLU A 199 -6.82 -4.54 22.75
C GLU A 199 -6.62 -3.03 22.67
N ARG A 200 -5.54 -2.55 22.03
CA ARG A 200 -5.36 -1.11 21.77
C ARG A 200 -6.50 -0.51 20.97
N ARG A 201 -7.05 -1.30 20.04
CA ARG A 201 -8.15 -0.84 19.20
C ARG A 201 -9.52 -0.97 19.88
N PHE A 202 -9.63 -1.78 20.92
CA PHE A 202 -10.92 -2.19 21.47
C PHE A 202 -11.74 -1.00 21.98
N ASN A 203 -11.08 -0.05 22.65
CA ASN A 203 -11.73 1.15 23.21
C ASN A 203 -11.35 2.45 22.48
N THR A 204 -10.62 2.40 21.36
CA THR A 204 -10.42 3.61 20.56
C THR A 204 -11.73 3.99 19.90
N VAL A 205 -12.25 5.17 20.25
CA VAL A 205 -13.39 5.79 19.57
C VAL A 205 -12.97 6.11 18.13
N ASP A 206 -13.80 5.71 17.17
CA ASP A 206 -13.65 6.15 15.78
C ASP A 206 -13.95 7.65 15.73
N GLY A 207 -12.90 8.47 15.62
CA GLY A 207 -12.99 9.94 15.53
C GLY A 207 -13.57 10.38 14.19
N LEU A 208 -14.88 10.19 14.01
CA LEU A 208 -15.59 10.67 12.84
C LEU A 208 -15.85 12.18 12.97
N PRO A 209 -15.67 12.96 11.89
CA PRO A 209 -16.01 14.38 11.90
C PRO A 209 -17.51 14.58 12.10
N SER A 210 -17.88 15.66 12.77
CA SER A 210 -19.28 16.05 12.93
C SER A 210 -19.88 16.52 11.60
N THR A 211 -21.22 16.58 11.52
CA THR A 211 -21.89 17.17 10.35
C THR A 211 -21.46 18.62 10.12
N SER A 212 -21.23 19.39 11.20
CA SER A 212 -20.73 20.76 11.13
C SER A 212 -19.35 20.81 10.48
N ASP A 213 -18.43 19.94 10.88
CA ASP A 213 -17.09 19.86 10.29
C ASP A 213 -17.15 19.52 8.80
N LEU A 214 -18.04 18.61 8.39
CA LEU A 214 -18.25 18.26 6.99
C LEU A 214 -18.84 19.42 6.17
N GLN A 215 -19.76 20.20 6.76
CA GLN A 215 -20.31 21.39 6.13
C GLN A 215 -19.26 22.49 6.00
N GLN A 216 -18.43 22.70 7.02
CA GLN A 216 -17.34 23.67 7.00
C GLN A 216 -16.30 23.29 5.93
N LEU A 217 -15.85 22.03 5.92
CA LEU A 217 -14.94 21.52 4.90
C LEU A 217 -15.51 21.70 3.49
N ARG A 218 -16.78 21.35 3.29
CA ARG A 218 -17.45 21.50 1.99
C ARG A 218 -17.49 22.95 1.54
N SER A 219 -17.93 23.86 2.41
CA SER A 219 -18.12 25.28 2.08
C SER A 219 -16.79 25.92 1.71
N TRP A 220 -15.78 25.73 2.56
CA TRP A 220 -14.42 26.21 2.31
C TRP A 220 -13.81 25.63 1.02
N THR A 221 -14.03 24.34 0.75
CA THR A 221 -13.51 23.71 -0.47
C THR A 221 -14.24 24.24 -1.72
N LEU A 222 -15.54 24.52 -1.62
CA LEU A 222 -16.34 25.06 -2.73
C LEU A 222 -15.92 26.49 -3.08
N GLU A 223 -15.66 27.34 -2.08
CA GLU A 223 -15.14 28.69 -2.28
C GLU A 223 -13.78 28.66 -2.99
N LYS A 224 -12.87 27.78 -2.54
CA LYS A 224 -11.57 27.58 -3.20
C LYS A 224 -11.72 27.05 -4.62
N PHE A 225 -12.62 26.09 -4.83
CA PHE A 225 -12.92 25.53 -6.15
C PHE A 225 -13.37 26.62 -7.14
N GLN A 226 -14.36 27.43 -6.77
CA GLN A 226 -14.90 28.50 -7.63
C GLN A 226 -13.83 29.56 -7.93
N ARG A 227 -13.07 29.98 -6.91
CA ARG A 227 -11.99 30.96 -7.08
C ARG A 227 -10.89 30.44 -7.99
N ALA A 228 -10.47 29.18 -7.80
CA ALA A 228 -9.44 28.56 -8.61
C ALA A 228 -9.89 28.35 -10.06
N GLN A 229 -11.15 27.99 -10.29
CA GLN A 229 -11.72 27.83 -11.62
C GLN A 229 -11.68 29.15 -12.39
N LYS A 230 -12.15 30.25 -11.78
CA LYS A 230 -12.11 31.58 -12.38
C LYS A 230 -10.68 32.01 -12.71
N ARG A 231 -9.76 31.90 -11.74
CA ARG A 231 -8.35 32.30 -11.92
C ARG A 231 -7.62 31.47 -12.97
N LEU A 232 -7.92 30.18 -13.09
CA LEU A 232 -7.30 29.32 -14.09
C LEU A 232 -7.74 29.70 -15.51
N ILE A 233 -8.98 30.20 -15.68
CA ILE A 233 -9.47 30.72 -16.97
C ILE A 233 -8.75 32.02 -17.33
N GLU A 234 -8.58 32.93 -16.37
CA GLU A 234 -7.93 34.23 -16.56
C GLU A 234 -6.42 34.09 -16.80
N THR A 235 -5.74 33.31 -15.95
CA THR A 235 -4.29 33.13 -15.96
C THR A 235 -3.94 31.65 -15.82
N PRO A 236 -3.78 30.93 -16.94
CA PRO A 236 -3.37 29.54 -16.94
C PRO A 236 -1.93 29.37 -16.44
N ASP A 237 -1.76 28.94 -15.19
CA ASP A 237 -0.46 28.61 -14.61
C ASP A 237 -0.50 27.32 -13.76
N GLU A 238 0.68 26.78 -13.43
CA GLU A 238 0.84 25.57 -12.62
C GLU A 238 0.15 25.66 -11.25
N PHE A 239 0.18 26.84 -10.63
CA PHE A 239 -0.37 27.07 -9.31
C PHE A 239 -1.90 27.04 -9.34
N GLN A 240 -2.55 27.78 -10.24
CA GLN A 240 -4.01 27.80 -10.38
C GLN A 240 -4.52 26.41 -10.81
N TRP A 241 -3.81 25.74 -11.70
CA TRP A 241 -4.16 24.37 -12.12
C TRP A 241 -4.16 23.44 -10.91
N LYS A 242 -3.13 23.52 -10.07
CA LYS A 242 -3.03 22.74 -8.85
C LYS A 242 -4.13 23.07 -7.85
N GLN A 243 -4.49 24.35 -7.67
CA GLN A 243 -5.57 24.73 -6.75
C GLN A 243 -6.91 24.12 -7.21
N LEU A 244 -7.25 24.24 -8.50
CA LEU A 244 -8.49 23.68 -9.02
C LEU A 244 -8.48 22.14 -8.95
N ALA A 245 -7.38 21.50 -9.31
CA ALA A 245 -7.21 20.05 -9.21
C ALA A 245 -7.37 19.56 -7.76
N ASN A 246 -6.74 20.23 -6.79
CA ASN A 246 -6.83 19.90 -5.37
C ASN A 246 -8.27 20.04 -4.83
N SER A 247 -8.92 21.17 -5.08
CA SER A 247 -10.29 21.39 -4.60
C SER A 247 -11.29 20.42 -5.24
N THR A 248 -11.17 20.17 -6.54
CA THR A 248 -11.99 19.17 -7.25
C THR A 248 -11.75 17.76 -6.69
N PHE A 249 -10.49 17.41 -6.43
CA PHE A 249 -10.12 16.13 -5.83
C PHE A 249 -10.76 15.93 -4.46
N VAL A 250 -10.71 16.94 -3.58
CA VAL A 250 -11.30 16.88 -2.24
C VAL A 250 -12.82 16.75 -2.33
N LEU A 251 -13.48 17.55 -3.17
CA LEU A 251 -14.93 17.49 -3.38
C LEU A 251 -15.38 16.12 -3.89
N ALA A 252 -14.73 15.59 -4.93
CA ALA A 252 -15.05 14.29 -5.50
C ALA A 252 -14.79 13.15 -4.49
N THR A 253 -13.69 13.21 -3.74
CA THR A 253 -13.33 12.18 -2.75
C THR A 253 -14.31 12.13 -1.58
N THR A 254 -14.63 13.30 -1.00
CA THR A 254 -15.52 13.41 0.16
C THR A 254 -16.96 13.07 -0.20
N PHE A 255 -17.47 13.56 -1.33
CA PHE A 255 -18.83 13.27 -1.80
C PHE A 255 -19.05 11.78 -2.06
N ASN A 256 -18.08 11.12 -2.71
CA ASN A 256 -18.16 9.69 -3.00
C ASN A 256 -17.72 8.80 -1.82
N LYS A 257 -17.32 9.38 -0.68
CA LYS A 257 -16.75 8.67 0.48
C LYS A 257 -15.68 7.64 0.09
N ARG A 258 -14.81 8.01 -0.86
CA ARG A 258 -13.79 7.11 -1.41
C ARG A 258 -12.48 7.23 -0.66
N ARG A 259 -11.68 6.15 -0.70
CA ARG A 259 -10.29 6.27 -0.27
C ARG A 259 -9.59 7.23 -1.21
N SER A 260 -8.93 8.22 -0.66
CA SER A 260 -8.23 9.26 -1.41
C SER A 260 -7.24 8.68 -2.43
N GLY A 261 -6.57 7.57 -2.10
CA GLY A 261 -5.68 6.86 -3.00
C GLY A 261 -6.36 6.17 -4.20
N GLU A 262 -7.67 5.92 -4.18
CA GLU A 262 -8.43 5.42 -5.34
C GLU A 262 -8.64 6.55 -6.36
N VAL A 263 -9.09 7.71 -5.88
CA VAL A 263 -9.35 8.90 -6.70
C VAL A 263 -8.03 9.50 -7.24
N ALA A 264 -6.99 9.56 -6.41
CA ALA A 264 -5.69 10.15 -6.80
C ALA A 264 -5.01 9.37 -7.94
N ARG A 265 -5.26 8.06 -8.01
CA ARG A 265 -4.70 7.17 -9.04
C ARG A 265 -5.62 7.00 -10.26
N MET A 266 -6.70 7.77 -10.36
CA MET A 266 -7.50 7.83 -11.59
C MET A 266 -6.61 8.24 -12.76
N SER A 267 -6.57 7.44 -13.83
CA SER A 267 -5.80 7.80 -15.02
C SER A 267 -6.55 8.86 -15.84
N LEU A 268 -5.80 9.69 -16.55
CA LEU A 268 -6.36 10.62 -17.52
C LEU A 268 -7.20 9.88 -18.57
N SER A 269 -6.70 8.74 -19.04
CA SER A 269 -7.38 7.90 -20.03
C SER A 269 -8.75 7.41 -19.54
N SER A 270 -8.89 7.04 -18.27
CA SER A 270 -10.16 6.59 -17.70
C SER A 270 -11.20 7.70 -17.66
N TYR A 271 -10.78 8.94 -17.46
CA TYR A 271 -11.68 10.10 -17.51
C TYR A 271 -12.06 10.45 -18.95
N VAL A 272 -11.09 10.60 -19.84
CA VAL A 272 -11.33 11.07 -21.23
C VAL A 272 -12.11 10.03 -22.05
N LYS A 273 -11.81 8.73 -21.86
CA LYS A 273 -12.48 7.64 -22.59
C LYS A 273 -13.70 7.09 -21.85
N ARG A 274 -14.20 7.80 -20.82
CA ARG A 274 -15.36 7.31 -20.08
C ARG A 274 -16.58 7.25 -21.02
N PRO A 275 -17.42 6.23 -20.89
CA PRO A 275 -18.65 6.17 -21.66
C PRO A 275 -19.55 7.36 -21.35
N LYS A 276 -20.32 7.82 -22.33
CA LYS A 276 -21.40 8.76 -22.09
C LYS A 276 -22.58 8.02 -21.47
N TRP A 277 -22.55 7.86 -20.15
CA TRP A 277 -23.48 7.02 -19.41
C TRP A 277 -24.96 7.43 -19.52
N GLN A 278 -25.25 8.66 -19.94
CA GLN A 278 -26.61 9.11 -20.23
C GLN A 278 -27.13 8.50 -21.54
N GLU A 279 -26.27 8.43 -22.57
CA GLU A 279 -26.63 7.96 -23.91
C GLU A 279 -26.73 6.42 -23.98
N LEU A 280 -26.11 5.71 -23.04
CA LEU A 280 -26.03 4.24 -23.04
C LEU A 280 -27.17 3.54 -22.28
N ARG A 281 -28.23 4.26 -21.92
CA ARG A 281 -29.35 3.70 -21.15
C ARG A 281 -30.42 3.17 -22.10
N ASN A 282 -30.59 1.85 -22.12
CA ASN A 282 -31.78 1.25 -22.69
C ASN A 282 -32.96 1.33 -21.68
N GLU A 283 -34.18 1.13 -22.16
CA GLU A 283 -35.39 1.22 -21.33
C GLU A 283 -35.42 0.18 -20.20
N GLU A 284 -34.88 -1.02 -20.44
CA GLU A 284 -34.77 -2.06 -19.41
C GLU A 284 -33.90 -1.63 -18.23
N MET A 285 -32.75 -0.99 -18.49
CA MET A 285 -31.89 -0.47 -17.43
C MET A 285 -32.56 0.66 -16.65
N LYS A 286 -33.33 1.53 -17.31
CA LYS A 286 -34.07 2.59 -16.61
C LYS A 286 -35.16 2.01 -15.69
N ASN A 287 -35.88 1.00 -16.18
CA ASN A 287 -36.94 0.32 -15.42
C ASN A 287 -36.41 -0.49 -14.23
N ALA A 288 -35.14 -0.90 -14.27
CA ALA A 288 -34.48 -1.59 -13.15
C ALA A 288 -34.01 -0.67 -12.02
N LEU A 289 -33.96 0.66 -12.24
CA LEU A 289 -33.49 1.63 -11.25
C LEU A 289 -34.66 2.16 -10.41
N SER A 290 -34.41 2.39 -9.13
CA SER A 290 -35.37 3.12 -8.29
C SER A 290 -35.52 4.58 -8.75
N PRO A 291 -36.63 5.26 -8.41
CA PRO A 291 -36.82 6.68 -8.77
C PRO A 291 -35.70 7.60 -8.29
N LEU A 292 -35.06 7.27 -7.16
CA LEU A 292 -33.91 8.02 -6.65
C LEU A 292 -32.66 7.74 -7.49
N GLU A 293 -32.39 6.49 -7.81
CA GLU A 293 -31.23 6.11 -8.64
C GLU A 293 -31.35 6.70 -10.04
N LEU A 294 -32.54 6.73 -10.63
CA LEU A 294 -32.78 7.39 -11.91
C LEU A 294 -32.40 8.88 -11.84
N LYS A 295 -32.87 9.60 -10.81
CA LYS A 295 -32.52 11.02 -10.60
C LYS A 295 -31.02 11.23 -10.39
N ILE A 296 -30.36 10.36 -9.64
CA ILE A 296 -28.90 10.41 -9.42
C ILE A 296 -28.17 10.17 -10.73
N ALA A 297 -28.62 9.17 -11.47
CA ALA A 297 -28.05 8.79 -12.74
C ALA A 297 -28.24 9.95 -13.73
N ASP A 298 -29.40 10.56 -13.86
CA ASP A 298 -29.64 11.69 -14.77
C ASP A 298 -28.79 12.92 -14.41
N ARG A 299 -28.59 13.16 -13.12
CA ARG A 299 -27.90 14.36 -12.64
C ARG A 299 -26.38 14.26 -12.70
N PHE A 300 -25.81 13.08 -12.51
CA PHE A 300 -24.36 12.90 -12.35
C PHE A 300 -23.74 12.12 -13.50
N ASP A 301 -22.53 12.53 -13.87
CA ASP A 301 -21.66 11.73 -14.71
C ASP A 301 -20.89 10.72 -13.85
N MET A 302 -20.24 9.74 -14.47
CA MET A 302 -19.54 8.67 -13.77
C MET A 302 -18.21 8.30 -14.43
N VAL A 303 -17.19 8.07 -13.61
CA VAL A 303 -15.94 7.43 -14.02
C VAL A 303 -15.78 6.12 -13.26
N GLN A 304 -15.40 5.05 -13.98
CA GLN A 304 -15.08 3.77 -13.35
C GLN A 304 -13.59 3.71 -12.98
N LEU A 305 -13.32 3.53 -11.69
CA LEU A 305 -11.98 3.38 -11.14
C LEU A 305 -11.63 1.90 -10.92
N PRO A 306 -10.35 1.52 -10.98
CA PRO A 306 -9.91 0.18 -10.64
C PRO A 306 -9.92 -0.04 -9.12
N GLY A 307 -10.79 -0.93 -8.66
CA GLY A 307 -10.87 -1.42 -7.29
C GLY A 307 -10.00 -2.67 -7.03
N LYS A 308 -10.08 -3.18 -5.80
CA LYS A 308 -9.40 -4.44 -5.44
C LYS A 308 -9.94 -5.59 -6.29
N ARG A 309 -9.04 -6.49 -6.73
CA ARG A 309 -9.36 -7.71 -7.49
C ARG A 309 -10.14 -7.42 -8.79
N GLY A 310 -9.79 -6.34 -9.50
CA GLY A 310 -10.40 -6.00 -10.78
C GLY A 310 -11.84 -5.46 -10.68
N ARG A 311 -12.38 -5.26 -9.47
CA ARG A 311 -13.72 -4.68 -9.29
C ARG A 311 -13.74 -3.25 -9.84
N ARG A 312 -14.80 -2.90 -10.57
CA ARG A 312 -15.03 -1.52 -11.03
C ARG A 312 -15.66 -0.72 -9.90
N VAL A 313 -15.13 0.47 -9.65
CA VAL A 313 -15.58 1.34 -8.56
C VAL A 313 -16.10 2.64 -9.16
N PRO A 314 -17.40 2.95 -9.04
CA PRO A 314 -17.95 4.18 -9.61
C PRO A 314 -17.52 5.40 -8.80
N LEU A 315 -17.14 6.47 -9.51
CA LEU A 315 -16.94 7.81 -9.01
C LEU A 315 -17.96 8.73 -9.69
N LEU A 316 -18.95 9.20 -8.93
CA LEU A 316 -19.98 10.11 -9.40
C LEU A 316 -19.43 11.54 -9.44
N LEU A 317 -19.73 12.24 -10.51
CA LEU A 317 -19.25 13.60 -10.79
C LEU A 317 -20.44 14.52 -11.02
N LYS A 318 -20.45 15.66 -10.33
CA LYS A 318 -21.44 16.71 -10.57
C LYS A 318 -21.12 17.49 -11.85
N PRO A 319 -22.12 18.07 -12.53
CA PRO A 319 -21.90 18.85 -13.75
C PRO A 319 -20.82 19.93 -13.59
N GLU A 320 -20.83 20.67 -12.47
CA GLU A 320 -19.87 21.74 -12.23
C GLU A 320 -18.43 21.19 -12.09
N TRP A 321 -18.29 19.97 -11.56
CA TRP A 321 -17.00 19.30 -11.47
C TRP A 321 -16.54 18.76 -12.81
N VAL A 322 -17.46 18.27 -13.65
CA VAL A 322 -17.14 17.85 -15.01
C VAL A 322 -16.59 19.03 -15.81
N GLU A 323 -17.24 20.19 -15.75
CA GLU A 323 -16.75 21.42 -16.39
C GLU A 323 -15.34 21.81 -15.93
N ALA A 324 -15.10 21.80 -14.62
CA ALA A 324 -13.77 22.08 -14.06
C ALA A 324 -12.74 21.01 -14.48
N MET A 325 -13.14 19.75 -14.52
CA MET A 325 -12.26 18.65 -14.92
C MET A 325 -11.91 18.71 -16.41
N ASP A 326 -12.87 19.07 -17.28
CA ASP A 326 -12.62 19.29 -18.70
C ASP A 326 -11.71 20.51 -18.92
N LEU A 327 -11.87 21.58 -18.12
CA LEU A 327 -10.94 22.71 -18.11
C LEU A 327 -9.51 22.27 -17.71
N LEU A 328 -9.36 21.44 -16.67
CA LEU A 328 -8.07 20.89 -16.25
C LEU A 328 -7.41 20.05 -17.34
N VAL A 329 -8.19 19.30 -18.12
CA VAL A 329 -7.71 18.52 -19.28
C VAL A 329 -7.25 19.47 -20.39
N LYS A 330 -8.06 20.48 -20.72
CA LYS A 330 -7.77 21.45 -21.79
C LYS A 330 -6.48 22.25 -21.52
N LEU A 331 -6.24 22.67 -20.28
CA LEU A 331 -5.10 23.51 -19.91
C LEU A 331 -3.89 22.70 -19.41
N ARG A 332 -3.98 21.37 -19.46
CA ARG A 332 -3.00 20.45 -18.87
C ARG A 332 -1.57 20.67 -19.36
N GLU A 333 -1.38 20.77 -20.67
CA GLU A 333 -0.06 20.96 -21.29
C GLU A 333 0.51 22.35 -20.99
N LYS A 334 -0.34 23.39 -21.07
CA LYS A 334 0.05 24.77 -20.72
C LYS A 334 0.53 24.91 -19.28
N CYS A 335 0.02 24.07 -18.38
CA CYS A 335 0.37 24.06 -16.96
C CYS A 335 1.42 22.97 -16.61
N ALA A 336 2.21 22.52 -17.57
CA ALA A 336 3.32 21.58 -17.39
C ALA A 336 2.93 20.24 -16.73
N VAL A 337 1.72 19.71 -16.97
CA VAL A 337 1.25 18.46 -16.37
C VAL A 337 1.32 17.27 -17.34
N HIS A 338 2.42 16.52 -17.33
CA HIS A 338 2.65 15.40 -18.26
C HIS A 338 2.33 14.01 -17.68
N SER A 339 1.89 13.94 -16.42
CA SER A 339 1.57 12.69 -15.73
C SER A 339 0.45 11.90 -16.41
N LYS A 340 0.48 10.56 -16.33
CA LYS A 340 -0.63 9.71 -16.79
C LYS A 340 -1.89 9.77 -15.90
N PHE A 341 -1.77 10.31 -14.70
CA PHE A 341 -2.87 10.43 -13.74
C PHE A 341 -3.67 11.70 -14.01
N PHE A 342 -5.00 11.65 -13.85
CA PHE A 342 -5.86 12.82 -14.04
C PHE A 342 -5.43 13.97 -13.11
N PHE A 343 -5.39 13.70 -11.79
CA PHE A 343 -4.86 14.61 -10.77
C PHE A 343 -3.32 14.53 -10.74
N GLY A 344 -2.68 14.91 -11.85
CA GLY A 344 -1.24 15.01 -12.00
C GLY A 344 -0.62 16.11 -11.12
N VAL A 345 0.70 16.12 -10.98
CA VAL A 345 1.43 17.23 -10.34
C VAL A 345 2.19 17.98 -11.42
N PRO A 346 2.05 19.31 -11.55
CA PRO A 346 2.87 20.10 -12.47
C PRO A 346 4.37 19.80 -12.32
N GLY A 347 5.06 19.67 -13.46
CA GLY A 347 6.49 19.37 -13.55
C GLY A 347 6.91 17.97 -13.08
N LYS A 348 5.98 17.06 -12.76
CA LYS A 348 6.29 15.72 -12.23
C LYS A 348 5.42 14.62 -12.85
N ASP A 349 6.04 13.49 -13.20
CA ASP A 349 5.30 12.26 -13.52
C ASP A 349 4.81 11.58 -12.21
N SER A 350 3.83 12.21 -11.58
CA SER A 350 3.21 11.73 -10.35
C SER A 350 1.76 12.16 -10.26
N HIS A 351 1.08 11.69 -9.22
CA HIS A 351 -0.26 12.15 -8.88
C HIS A 351 -0.24 12.94 -7.58
N ILE A 352 -1.35 13.64 -7.33
CA ILE A 352 -1.60 14.35 -6.07
C ILE A 352 -1.32 13.44 -4.87
N ASN A 353 -0.59 13.96 -3.88
CA ASN A 353 -0.38 13.26 -2.62
C ASN A 353 -1.53 13.61 -1.68
N SER A 354 -2.48 12.68 -1.52
CA SER A 354 -3.70 12.87 -0.73
C SER A 354 -3.49 13.32 0.71
N TRP A 355 -2.30 13.11 1.29
CA TRP A 355 -1.96 13.53 2.66
C TRP A 355 -1.44 14.96 2.76
N LYS A 356 -1.24 15.64 1.63
CA LYS A 356 -0.69 17.00 1.53
C LYS A 356 -1.65 17.98 0.84
N VAL A 357 -2.91 17.58 0.63
CA VAL A 357 -3.93 18.37 -0.08
C VAL A 357 -4.69 19.21 0.91
#